data_AF-A0A211ZEF4-F1
#
_entry.id   AF-A0A211ZEF4-F1
#
_cell.length_a   1.000
_cell.length_b   1.000
_cell.length_c   1.000
_cell.angle_alpha   90.00
_cell.angle_beta   90.00
_cell.angle_gamma   90.00
#
_symmetry.space_group_name_H-M   'P 1'
#
loop_
_entity.id
_entity.type
_entity.pdbx_description
1 polymer ?
#
loop_
_entity_poly.entity_id
_entity_poly.type
_entity_poly.pdbx_seq_one_letter_code
_entity_poly.pdbx_strand_id
1 'polypeptide(L)' 'MAVAERIEALRTKHAALDRTLEEAVHRPLPDEIEIVRLKKEKLRLKDEMARLDHA' A
#
# COMPACT_ATOMS: atom_id res chain seq x y z
N MET A 1 -1.77 -9.05 21.84
CA MET A 1 -2.62 -9.36 20.69
C MET A 1 -3.29 -8.10 20.16
N ALA A 2 -2.51 -7.14 19.64
CA ALA A 2 -3.04 -5.89 19.05
C ALA A 2 -2.16 -5.43 17.87
N VAL A 3 -0.84 -5.65 17.98
CA VAL A 3 0.12 -5.42 16.89
C VAL A 3 -0.18 -6.33 15.69
N ALA A 4 -0.48 -7.61 15.92
CA ALA A 4 -0.81 -8.57 14.86
C ALA A 4 -2.07 -8.15 14.04
N GLU A 5 -3.15 -7.75 14.71
CA GLU A 5 -4.36 -7.24 14.02
C GLU A 5 -4.06 -5.97 13.22
N ARG A 6 -3.23 -5.08 13.78
CA ARG A 6 -2.84 -3.84 13.10
C ARG A 6 -1.98 -4.12 11.86
N ILE A 7 -1.07 -5.08 11.92
CA ILE A 7 -0.28 -5.54 10.77
C ILE A 7 -1.20 -6.14 9.70
N GLU A 8 -2.16 -7.01 10.06
CA GLU A 8 -3.10 -7.59 9.09
C GLU A 8 -3.99 -6.53 8.42
N ALA A 9 -4.44 -5.52 9.17
CA ALA A 9 -5.15 -4.39 8.60
C ALA A 9 -4.29 -3.57 7.61
N LEU A 10 -3.00 -3.37 7.93
CA LEU A 10 -2.06 -2.70 7.04
C LEU A 10 -1.76 -3.54 5.78
N ARG A 11 -1.62 -4.87 5.90
CA ARG A 11 -1.47 -5.78 4.76
C ARG A 11 -2.67 -5.70 3.83
N THR A 12 -3.89 -5.71 4.39
CA THR A 12 -5.14 -5.58 3.62
C THR A 12 -5.18 -4.26 2.85
N LYS A 13 -4.83 -3.14 3.50
CA LYS A 13 -4.73 -1.84 2.84
C LYS A 13 -3.66 -1.82 1.75
N HIS A 14 -2.51 -2.42 1.99
CA HIS A 14 -1.43 -2.53 1.01
C HIS A 14 -1.87 -3.33 -0.22
N ALA A 15 -2.56 -4.46 -0.03
CA ALA A 15 -3.10 -5.25 -1.13
C ALA A 15 -4.16 -4.47 -1.95
N ALA A 16 -5.01 -3.69 -1.29
CA ALA A 16 -5.96 -2.82 -1.96
C ALA A 16 -5.27 -1.73 -2.79
N LEU A 17 -4.26 -1.06 -2.24
CA LEU A 17 -3.47 -0.07 -2.98
C LEU A 17 -2.74 -0.68 -4.19
N ASP A 18 -2.25 -1.91 -4.06
CA ASP A 18 -1.62 -2.62 -5.18
C ASP A 18 -2.58 -2.87 -6.33
N ARG A 19 -3.79 -3.32 -6.02
CA ARG A 19 -4.82 -3.49 -7.02
C ARG A 19 -5.20 -2.17 -7.69
N THR A 20 -5.38 -1.10 -6.92
CA THR A 20 -5.65 0.24 -7.47
C THR A 20 -4.51 0.73 -8.37
N LEU A 21 -3.26 0.46 -7.97
CA LEU A 21 -2.08 0.82 -8.75
C LEU A 21 -2.03 0.05 -10.07
N GLU A 22 -2.29 -1.26 -10.05
CA GLU A 22 -2.37 -2.08 -11.26
C GLU A 22 -3.46 -1.56 -12.19
N GLU A 23 -4.66 -1.31 -11.67
CA GLU A 23 -5.77 -0.74 -12.44
C GLU A 23 -5.40 0.63 -13.04
N ALA A 24 -4.74 1.51 -12.28
CA ALA A 24 -4.30 2.83 -12.75
C ALA A 24 -3.22 2.73 -13.85
N VAL A 25 -2.27 1.80 -13.73
CA VAL A 25 -1.22 1.56 -14.74
C VAL A 25 -1.79 0.92 -16.00
N HIS A 26 -2.81 0.08 -15.89
CA HIS A 26 -3.45 -0.58 -17.03
C HIS A 26 -4.46 0.30 -17.78
N ARG A 27 -4.78 1.50 -17.27
CA ARG A 27 -5.67 2.42 -17.97
C ARG A 27 -5.04 2.91 -19.29
N PRO A 28 -5.84 3.12 -20.35
CA PRO A 28 -5.36 3.63 -21.64
C PRO A 28 -4.67 5.00 -21.55
N LEU A 29 -5.05 5.81 -20.55
CA LEU A 29 -4.39 7.06 -20.21
C LEU A 29 -4.03 6.99 -18.72
N PRO A 30 -2.82 6.52 -18.37
CA PRO A 30 -2.40 6.41 -16.98
C PRO A 30 -2.16 7.81 -16.40
N ASP A 31 -2.74 8.08 -15.22
CA ASP A 31 -2.40 9.27 -14.44
C ASP A 31 -1.10 8.99 -13.69
N GLU A 32 0.01 9.51 -14.22
CA GLU A 32 1.33 9.32 -13.60
C GLU A 32 1.42 9.91 -12.19
N ILE A 33 0.69 10.99 -11.89
CA ILE A 33 0.67 11.60 -10.57
C ILE A 33 -0.04 10.66 -9.59
N GLU A 34 -1.17 10.09 -10.00
CA GLU A 34 -1.90 9.08 -9.21
C GLU A 34 -1.02 7.85 -8.95
N ILE A 35 -0.37 7.31 -9.98
CA ILE A 35 0.54 6.16 -9.88
C ILE A 35 1.69 6.44 -8.91
N VAL A 36 2.32 7.62 -9.00
CA VAL A 36 3.41 8.00 -8.09
C VAL A 36 2.92 8.14 -6.65
N ARG A 37 1.72 8.71 -6.43
CA ARG A 37 1.11 8.80 -5.10
C ARG A 37 0.82 7.42 -4.53
N LEU A 38 0.19 6.54 -5.30
CA LEU A 38 -0.12 5.16 -4.91
C LEU A 38 1.14 4.37 -4.55
N LYS A 39 2.21 4.46 -5.36
CA LYS A 39 3.51 3.85 -5.05
C LYS A 39 4.12 4.39 -3.74
N LYS A 40 4.02 5.70 -3.50
CA LYS A 40 4.46 6.32 -2.24
C LYS A 40 3.67 5.82 -1.04
N GLU A 41 2.35 5.73 -1.15
CA GLU A 41 1.51 5.21 -0.07
C GLU A 41 1.80 3.74 0.22
N LYS A 42 1.97 2.92 -0.82
CA LYS A 42 2.41 1.53 -0.70
C LYS A 42 3.72 1.40 0.08
N LEU A 43 4.71 2.24 -0.25
CA LEU A 43 6.00 2.25 0.45
C LEU A 43 5.83 2.64 1.94
N ARG A 44 5.00 3.65 2.23
CA ARG A 44 4.73 4.07 3.62
C ARG A 44 4.06 2.96 4.44
N LEU A 45 3.10 2.23 3.87
CA LEU A 45 2.48 1.10 4.55
C LEU A 45 3.50 -0.03 4.79
N LYS A 46 4.38 -0.29 3.82
CA LYS A 46 5.45 -1.28 3.98
C LYS A 46 6.40 -0.89 5.11
N ASP A 47 6.79 0.38 5.19
CA ASP A 47 7.64 0.90 6.26
C ASP A 47 6.94 0.87 7.62
N GLU A 48 5.63 1.19 7.69
CA GLU A 48 4.85 1.10 8.93
C GLU A 48 4.72 -0.36 9.40
N MET A 49 4.47 -1.30 8.49
CA MET A 49 4.46 -2.73 8.81
C MET A 49 5.82 -3.19 9.33
N ALA A 50 6.93 -2.82 8.66
CA ALA A 50 8.27 -3.19 9.11
C ALA A 50 8.60 -2.59 10.49
N ARG A 51 8.16 -1.35 10.76
CA ARG A 51 8.32 -0.73 12.09
C ARG A 51 7.53 -1.47 13.17
N LEU A 52 6.32 -1.93 12.86
CA LEU A 52 5.49 -2.69 13.80
C LEU A 52 5.98 -4.13 13.98
N ASP A 53 6.62 -4.72 12.98
CA ASP A 53 7.21 -6.06 13.04
C ASP A 53 8.49 -6.09 13.88
N HIS A 54 9.25 -4.98 13.87
CA HIS A 54 10.47 -4.81 14.67
C HIS A 54 10.26 -4.15 16.05
N ALA A 55 9.01 -3.86 16.43
CA ALA A 55 8.65 -3.25 17.73
C ALA A 55 8.12 -4.29 18.72
#